data_AF-A0AAP3A2K8-F1
#
_entry.id   AF-A0AAP3A2K8-F1
#
_cell.length_a   1.000
_cell.length_b   1.000
_cell.length_c   1.000
_cell.angle_alpha   90.00
_cell.angle_beta   90.00
_cell.angle_gamma   90.00
#
_symmetry.space_group_name_H-M   'P 1'
#
loop_
_entity.id
_entity.type
_entity.pdbx_description
1 polymer ?
#
loop_
_entity_poly.entity_id
_entity_poly.type
_entity_poly.pdbx_seq_one_letter_code
_entity_poly.pdbx_strand_id
1 'polypeptide(L)'
;FQPGLPDIPFISLEELFSEQGPELVLSLLTPDLSSSERRLEMERSAMRFISALTMESIINHISVLNPQRILKEIEDVLNYLTNTLSLKPSRQVTLRFLIHCCCMVERIVINRKPLQMALENRLDLDARAFSVIKSSFLPIEEAYAIRLSDAEYFYIYELLYS
;
A
#
# COMPACT_ATOMS: atom_id res chain seq x y z
N PHE A 1 34.48 13.65 0.07
CA PHE A 1 35.40 12.65 0.66
C PHE A 1 35.05 11.30 0.06
N GLN A 2 36.00 10.64 -0.62
CA GLN A 2 35.84 9.30 -1.19
C GLN A 2 36.78 8.37 -0.40
N PRO A 3 36.28 7.54 0.54
CA PRO A 3 37.13 6.63 1.30
C PRO A 3 37.43 5.33 0.52
N GLY A 4 37.53 5.42 -0.82
CA GLY A 4 37.40 4.31 -1.77
C GLY A 4 38.23 3.07 -1.40
N LEU A 5 37.53 1.99 -1.05
CA LEU A 5 38.07 0.64 -1.13
C LEU A 5 37.97 0.20 -2.59
N PRO A 6 39.00 -0.42 -3.17
CA PRO A 6 39.11 -0.65 -4.61
C PRO A 6 37.99 -1.51 -5.22
N ASP A 7 37.25 -2.28 -4.42
CA ASP A 7 36.22 -3.23 -4.88
C ASP A 7 34.80 -2.91 -4.40
N ILE A 8 34.57 -1.75 -3.77
CA ILE A 8 33.23 -1.37 -3.28
C ILE A 8 32.88 0.00 -3.88
N PRO A 9 31.86 0.08 -4.77
CA PRO A 9 31.46 1.36 -5.33
C PRO A 9 30.93 2.27 -4.22
N PHE A 10 31.36 3.52 -4.25
CA PHE A 10 30.86 4.55 -3.35
C PHE A 10 29.44 4.93 -3.78
N ILE A 11 28.48 4.76 -2.88
CA ILE A 11 27.10 5.19 -3.06
C ILE A 11 26.91 6.44 -2.22
N SER A 12 26.68 7.58 -2.88
CA SER A 12 26.39 8.82 -2.15
C SER A 12 25.04 8.74 -1.45
N LEU A 13 24.80 9.59 -0.44
CA LEU A 13 23.48 9.67 0.18
C LEU A 13 22.40 10.05 -0.82
N GLU A 14 22.66 10.99 -1.73
CA GLU A 14 21.71 11.37 -2.80
C GLU A 14 21.39 10.19 -3.72
N GLU A 15 22.40 9.40 -4.08
CA GLU A 15 22.23 8.21 -4.91
C GLU A 15 21.46 7.13 -4.16
N LEU A 16 21.70 6.93 -2.86
CA LEU A 16 20.96 6.01 -2.01
C LEU A 16 19.45 6.34 -1.95
N PHE A 17 19.08 7.61 -2.06
CA PHE A 17 17.68 8.06 -2.09
C PHE A 17 17.08 8.08 -3.50
N SER A 18 17.84 7.74 -4.54
CA SER A 18 17.33 7.56 -5.90
C SER A 18 16.66 6.19 -6.08
N GLU A 19 16.03 5.96 -7.24
CA GLU A 19 15.53 4.63 -7.58
C GLU A 19 16.66 3.60 -7.79
N GLN A 20 17.87 4.03 -8.19
CA GLN A 20 18.98 3.14 -8.52
C GLN A 20 19.87 2.79 -7.33
N GLY A 21 19.98 3.67 -6.32
CA GLY A 21 20.86 3.45 -5.17
C GLY A 21 20.53 2.22 -4.34
N PRO A 22 19.26 2.00 -3.92
CA PRO A 22 18.87 0.80 -3.20
C PRO A 22 19.14 -0.48 -4.01
N GLU A 23 19.09 -0.41 -5.34
CA GLU A 23 19.34 -1.55 -6.24
C GLU A 23 20.82 -1.91 -6.26
N LEU A 24 21.66 -0.89 -6.34
CA LEU A 24 23.10 -1.03 -6.23
C LEU A 24 23.49 -1.58 -4.85
N VAL A 25 22.92 -1.07 -3.75
CA VAL A 25 23.16 -1.59 -2.39
C VAL A 25 22.81 -3.08 -2.29
N LEU A 26 21.61 -3.46 -2.73
CA LEU A 26 21.19 -4.87 -2.71
C LEU A 26 22.12 -5.73 -3.57
N SER A 27 22.59 -5.22 -4.72
CA SER A 27 23.52 -5.94 -5.59
C SER A 27 24.86 -6.27 -4.91
N LEU A 28 25.37 -5.36 -4.09
CA LEU A 28 26.62 -5.52 -3.34
C LEU A 28 26.48 -6.41 -2.12
N LEU A 29 25.34 -6.32 -1.41
CA LEU A 29 25.09 -7.12 -0.20
C LEU A 29 24.74 -8.58 -0.51
N THR A 30 24.25 -8.85 -1.72
CA THR A 30 23.76 -10.18 -2.12
C THR A 30 24.31 -10.61 -3.48
N PRO A 31 25.64 -10.67 -3.67
CA PRO A 31 26.25 -10.90 -4.98
C PRO A 31 25.80 -12.22 -5.62
N ASP A 32 25.57 -13.25 -4.81
CA ASP A 32 25.24 -14.61 -5.25
C ASP A 32 23.80 -14.79 -5.77
N LEU A 33 22.92 -13.78 -5.63
CA LEU A 33 21.55 -13.87 -6.13
C LEU A 33 21.50 -13.76 -7.66
N SER A 34 20.71 -14.64 -8.28
CA SER A 34 20.30 -14.47 -9.67
C SER A 34 19.56 -13.15 -9.89
N SER A 35 19.46 -12.70 -11.14
CA SER A 35 18.71 -11.48 -11.48
C SER A 35 17.23 -11.55 -11.08
N SER A 36 16.63 -12.76 -11.07
CA SER A 36 15.27 -12.99 -10.57
C SER A 36 15.17 -12.87 -9.06
N GLU A 37 16.11 -13.46 -8.31
CA GLU A 37 16.10 -13.40 -6.84
C GLU A 37 16.38 -11.98 -6.33
N ARG A 38 17.29 -11.26 -6.99
CA ARG A 38 17.60 -9.87 -6.67
C ARG A 38 16.40 -8.96 -6.84
N ARG A 39 15.63 -9.16 -7.92
CA ARG A 39 14.37 -8.44 -8.18
C ARG A 39 13.33 -8.73 -7.12
N LEU A 40 13.20 -10.01 -6.74
CA LEU A 40 12.29 -10.41 -5.67
C LEU A 40 12.66 -9.76 -4.34
N GLU A 41 13.95 -9.72 -3.97
CA GLU A 41 14.38 -9.05 -2.74
C GLU A 41 14.22 -7.54 -2.78
N MET A 42 14.38 -6.93 -3.95
CA MET A 42 14.05 -5.53 -4.15
C MET A 42 12.56 -5.27 -3.91
N GLU A 43 11.68 -6.07 -4.51
CA GLU A 43 10.23 -5.96 -4.32
C GLU A 43 9.84 -6.17 -2.85
N ARG A 44 10.39 -7.19 -2.19
CA ARG A 44 10.16 -7.41 -0.75
C ARG A 44 10.66 -6.25 0.10
N SER A 45 11.84 -5.72 -0.19
CA SER A 45 12.41 -4.59 0.57
C SER A 45 11.58 -3.33 0.39
N ALA A 46 11.14 -3.04 -0.83
CA ALA A 46 10.24 -1.93 -1.10
C ALA A 46 8.90 -2.08 -0.36
N MET A 47 8.32 -3.28 -0.36
CA MET A 47 7.08 -3.53 0.40
C MET A 47 7.29 -3.35 1.90
N ARG A 48 8.37 -3.88 2.49
CA ARG A 48 8.69 -3.65 3.92
C ARG A 48 8.84 -2.16 4.24
N PHE A 49 9.48 -1.41 3.36
CA PHE A 49 9.63 0.03 3.52
C PHE A 49 8.27 0.75 3.45
N ILE A 50 7.41 0.39 2.50
CA ILE A 50 6.05 0.93 2.41
C ILE A 50 5.23 0.60 3.67
N SER A 51 5.29 -0.64 4.18
CA SER A 51 4.61 -1.03 5.41
C SER A 51 5.12 -0.23 6.62
N ALA A 52 6.45 -0.05 6.74
CA ALA A 52 7.04 0.76 7.81
C ALA A 52 6.64 2.24 7.72
N LEU A 53 6.71 2.84 6.54
CA LEU A 53 6.26 4.22 6.32
C LEU A 53 4.76 4.37 6.59
N THR A 54 3.95 3.39 6.20
CA THR A 54 2.51 3.40 6.49
C THR A 54 2.29 3.36 7.99
N MET A 55 2.99 2.48 8.72
CA MET A 55 2.90 2.39 10.18
C MET A 55 3.19 3.74 10.84
N GLU A 56 4.32 4.36 10.49
CA GLU A 56 4.71 5.68 10.99
C GLU A 56 3.67 6.75 10.62
N SER A 57 3.09 6.66 9.42
CA SER A 57 2.09 7.61 8.94
C SER A 57 0.75 7.47 9.65
N ILE A 58 0.37 6.28 10.13
CA ILE A 58 -0.94 6.04 10.74
C ILE A 58 -0.92 6.01 12.27
N ILE A 59 0.26 5.82 12.90
CA ILE A 59 0.35 5.60 14.35
C ILE A 59 -0.27 6.74 15.19
N ASN A 60 -0.24 7.97 14.69
CA ASN A 60 -0.84 9.14 15.35
C ASN A 60 -2.29 9.42 14.91
N HIS A 61 -2.79 8.70 13.91
CA HIS A 61 -4.13 8.88 13.34
C HIS A 61 -5.10 7.74 13.71
N ILE A 62 -4.56 6.61 14.18
CA ILE A 62 -5.31 5.46 14.69
C ILE A 62 -5.30 5.52 16.22
N SER A 63 -6.48 5.71 16.81
CA SER A 63 -6.67 5.95 18.24
C SER A 63 -7.45 4.86 18.97
N VAL A 64 -8.29 4.11 18.27
CA VAL A 64 -9.17 3.06 18.79
C VAL A 64 -8.71 1.69 18.33
N LEU A 65 -8.39 1.55 17.05
CA LEU A 65 -7.93 0.28 16.50
C LEU A 65 -6.44 0.02 16.83
N ASN A 66 -6.01 -1.22 16.72
CA ASN A 66 -4.60 -1.57 16.78
C ASN A 66 -3.96 -1.29 15.38
N PRO A 67 -2.99 -0.36 15.27
CA PRO A 67 -2.44 0.06 13.98
C PRO A 67 -1.71 -1.07 13.23
N GLN A 68 -1.04 -1.99 13.95
CA GLN A 68 -0.38 -3.16 13.35
C GLN A 68 -1.39 -4.13 12.77
N ARG A 69 -2.47 -4.39 13.51
CA ARG A 69 -3.53 -5.30 13.06
C ARG A 69 -4.26 -4.75 11.84
N ILE A 70 -4.72 -3.50 11.88
CA ILE A 70 -5.47 -2.92 10.75
C ILE A 70 -4.58 -2.81 9.51
N LEU A 71 -3.31 -2.42 9.65
CA LEU A 71 -2.39 -2.39 8.52
C LEU A 71 -2.28 -3.77 7.87
N LYS A 72 -2.08 -4.81 8.69
CA LYS A 72 -1.94 -6.17 8.18
C LYS A 72 -3.20 -6.65 7.43
N GLU A 73 -4.38 -6.38 7.98
CA GLU A 73 -5.64 -6.74 7.34
C GLU A 73 -5.85 -5.96 6.03
N ILE A 74 -5.48 -4.67 5.96
CA ILE A 74 -5.54 -3.88 4.73
C ILE A 74 -4.49 -4.30 3.69
N GLU A 75 -3.31 -4.74 4.10
CA GLU A 75 -2.32 -5.36 3.19
C GLU A 75 -2.89 -6.64 2.56
N ASP A 76 -3.60 -7.45 3.33
CA ASP A 76 -4.24 -8.67 2.84
C ASP A 76 -5.36 -8.34 1.84
N VAL A 77 -6.14 -7.28 2.08
CA VAL A 77 -7.11 -6.74 1.11
C VAL A 77 -6.43 -6.29 -0.18
N LEU A 78 -5.34 -5.52 -0.08
CA LEU A 78 -4.60 -5.06 -1.26
C LEU A 78 -4.05 -6.25 -2.07
N ASN A 79 -3.46 -7.25 -1.40
CA ASN A 79 -2.97 -8.46 -2.04
C ASN A 79 -4.08 -9.22 -2.76
N TYR A 80 -5.28 -9.31 -2.17
CA TYR A 80 -6.42 -9.92 -2.84
C TYR A 80 -6.82 -9.13 -4.10
N LEU A 81 -6.86 -7.80 -4.02
CA LEU A 81 -7.23 -6.93 -5.12
C LEU A 81 -6.23 -7.00 -6.28
N THR A 82 -4.93 -6.89 -6.00
CA THR A 82 -3.88 -6.93 -7.02
C THR A 82 -3.87 -8.25 -7.77
N ASN A 83 -4.08 -9.37 -7.07
CA ASN A 83 -4.19 -10.68 -7.70
C ASN A 83 -5.48 -10.84 -8.51
N THR A 84 -6.63 -10.47 -7.96
CA THR A 84 -7.95 -10.71 -8.59
C THR A 84 -8.19 -9.82 -9.81
N LEU A 85 -7.70 -8.58 -9.76
CA LEU A 85 -7.85 -7.58 -10.82
C LEU A 85 -6.60 -7.45 -11.69
N SER A 86 -5.56 -8.26 -11.44
CA SER A 86 -4.27 -8.19 -12.14
C SER A 86 -3.64 -6.78 -12.11
N LEU A 87 -3.81 -6.07 -10.99
CA LEU A 87 -3.29 -4.72 -10.81
C LEU A 87 -1.82 -4.76 -10.39
N LYS A 88 -1.05 -3.80 -10.90
CA LYS A 88 0.34 -3.53 -10.49
C LYS A 88 0.44 -2.08 -10.03
N PRO A 89 -0.15 -1.72 -8.87
CA PRO A 89 -0.12 -0.36 -8.38
C PRO A 89 1.33 0.08 -8.17
N SER A 90 1.61 1.35 -8.46
CA SER A 90 2.91 1.93 -8.13
C SER A 90 3.13 1.92 -6.61
N ARG A 91 4.37 2.09 -6.17
CA ARG A 91 4.71 2.21 -4.75
C ARG A 91 3.95 3.37 -4.09
N GLN A 92 3.78 4.48 -4.81
CA GLN A 92 3.04 5.64 -4.35
C GLN A 92 1.55 5.34 -4.18
N VAL A 93 0.93 4.65 -5.15
CA VAL A 93 -0.47 4.23 -5.05
C VAL A 93 -0.66 3.26 -3.89
N THR A 94 0.24 2.28 -3.74
CA THR A 94 0.24 1.32 -2.63
C THR A 94 0.26 2.05 -1.28
N LEU A 95 1.20 2.97 -1.08
CA LEU A 95 1.31 3.75 0.16
C LEU A 95 0.02 4.54 0.45
N ARG A 96 -0.50 5.27 -0.56
CA ARG A 96 -1.73 6.06 -0.42
C ARG A 96 -2.93 5.18 -0.08
N PHE A 97 -3.06 4.02 -0.73
CA PHE A 97 -4.11 3.05 -0.46
C PHE A 97 -4.06 2.57 0.99
N LEU A 98 -2.90 2.11 1.46
CA LEU A 98 -2.77 1.53 2.81
C LEU A 98 -3.09 2.58 3.89
N ILE A 99 -2.52 3.79 3.78
CA ILE A 99 -2.79 4.89 4.71
C ILE A 99 -4.28 5.26 4.70
N HIS A 100 -4.86 5.46 3.51
CA HIS A 100 -6.25 5.86 3.37
C HIS A 100 -7.19 4.83 3.99
N CYS A 101 -7.02 3.55 3.66
CA CYS A 101 -7.91 2.50 4.12
C CYS A 101 -7.82 2.29 5.64
N CYS A 102 -6.61 2.33 6.22
CA CYS A 102 -6.45 2.26 7.68
C CYS A 102 -7.22 3.39 8.39
N CYS A 103 -6.99 4.64 7.95
CA CYS A 103 -7.64 5.81 8.53
C CYS A 103 -9.16 5.84 8.27
N MET A 104 -9.61 5.34 7.12
CA MET A 104 -11.03 5.21 6.76
C MET A 104 -11.75 4.26 7.72
N VAL A 105 -11.19 3.07 7.96
CA VAL A 105 -11.80 2.08 8.87
C VAL A 105 -11.90 2.63 10.28
N GLU A 106 -10.81 3.21 10.81
CA GLU A 106 -10.80 3.91 12.11
C GLU A 106 -11.89 4.99 12.19
N ARG A 107 -11.96 5.88 11.19
CA ARG A 107 -12.94 6.97 11.13
C ARG A 107 -14.36 6.43 11.21
N ILE A 108 -14.67 5.35 10.50
CA ILE A 108 -16.02 4.75 10.47
C ILE A 108 -16.32 4.07 11.81
N VAL A 109 -15.34 3.40 12.42
CA VAL A 109 -15.48 2.79 13.76
C VAL A 109 -15.81 3.85 14.81
N ILE A 110 -15.12 4.99 14.80
CA ILE A 110 -15.34 6.10 15.74
C ILE A 110 -16.68 6.78 15.48
N ASN A 111 -16.90 7.27 14.26
CA ASN A 111 -17.99 8.21 13.98
C ASN A 111 -19.29 7.51 13.61
N ARG A 112 -19.26 6.19 13.35
CA ARG A 112 -20.37 5.39 12.83
C ARG A 112 -21.02 6.01 11.57
N LYS A 113 -20.25 6.80 10.83
CA LYS A 113 -20.70 7.57 9.66
C LYS A 113 -19.67 7.41 8.54
N PRO A 114 -19.91 6.49 7.58
CA PRO A 114 -19.15 6.48 6.34
C PRO A 114 -19.43 7.75 5.53
N LEU A 115 -18.55 8.07 4.58
CA LEU A 115 -18.79 9.15 3.63
C LEU A 115 -20.12 8.95 2.92
N GLN A 116 -20.83 10.03 2.60
CA GLN A 116 -22.06 9.97 1.85
C GLN A 116 -21.89 10.88 0.63
N MET A 117 -22.07 10.32 -0.56
CA MET A 117 -22.03 11.06 -1.81
C MET A 117 -23.00 10.40 -2.79
N ALA A 118 -23.77 11.22 -3.51
CA ALA A 118 -24.55 10.73 -4.64
C ALA A 118 -23.59 10.34 -5.77
N LEU A 119 -23.61 9.07 -6.18
CA LEU A 119 -22.87 8.56 -7.34
C LEU A 119 -23.55 8.87 -8.68
N GLU A 120 -24.38 9.92 -8.72
CA GLU A 120 -25.11 10.30 -9.91
C GLU A 120 -24.13 10.73 -11.02
N ASN A 121 -24.19 10.02 -12.16
CA ASN A 121 -23.48 10.28 -13.42
C ASN A 121 -22.01 9.82 -13.57
N ARG A 122 -21.57 8.75 -12.90
CA ARG A 122 -20.24 8.13 -13.17
C ARG A 122 -20.38 6.97 -14.16
N LEU A 123 -20.56 7.29 -15.44
CA LEU A 123 -20.86 6.35 -16.53
C LEU A 123 -19.72 5.39 -16.92
N ASP A 124 -18.50 5.61 -16.42
CA ASP A 124 -17.29 4.91 -16.89
C ASP A 124 -16.62 3.99 -15.83
N LEU A 125 -17.33 3.67 -14.74
CA LEU A 125 -16.81 2.74 -13.73
C LEU A 125 -16.81 1.30 -14.26
N ASP A 126 -15.68 0.61 -14.16
CA ASP A 126 -15.65 -0.84 -14.38
C ASP A 126 -16.44 -1.54 -13.26
N ALA A 127 -17.65 -1.98 -13.58
CA ALA A 127 -18.55 -2.64 -12.66
C ALA A 127 -17.96 -3.91 -12.04
N ARG A 128 -17.11 -4.64 -12.78
CA ARG A 128 -16.43 -5.83 -12.27
C ARG A 128 -15.40 -5.42 -11.22
N ALA A 129 -14.54 -4.46 -11.54
CA ALA A 129 -13.54 -3.97 -10.59
C ALA A 129 -14.19 -3.43 -9.31
N PHE A 130 -15.26 -2.65 -9.46
CA PHE A 130 -16.00 -2.10 -8.32
C PHE A 130 -16.64 -3.19 -7.46
N SER A 131 -17.21 -4.23 -8.08
CA SER A 131 -17.75 -5.38 -7.34
C SER A 131 -16.67 -6.15 -6.58
N VAL A 132 -15.49 -6.33 -7.16
CA VAL A 132 -14.37 -7.00 -6.49
C VAL A 132 -13.89 -6.17 -5.30
N ILE A 133 -13.75 -4.85 -5.46
CA ILE A 133 -13.43 -3.92 -4.36
C ILE A 133 -14.45 -4.04 -3.22
N LYS A 134 -15.74 -4.02 -3.51
CA LYS A 134 -16.76 -4.21 -2.47
C LYS A 134 -16.56 -5.52 -1.71
N SER A 135 -16.41 -6.62 -2.45
CA SER A 135 -16.26 -7.94 -1.85
C SER A 135 -14.99 -8.11 -1.01
N SER A 136 -13.89 -7.44 -1.40
CA SER A 136 -12.61 -7.56 -0.69
C SER A 136 -12.63 -6.93 0.69
N PHE A 137 -13.53 -5.97 0.94
CA PHE A 137 -13.67 -5.30 2.24
C PHE A 137 -14.71 -5.94 3.16
N LEU A 138 -15.46 -6.95 2.71
CA LEU A 138 -16.42 -7.66 3.57
C LEU A 138 -15.78 -8.20 4.88
N PRO A 139 -14.57 -8.81 4.86
CA PRO A 139 -13.93 -9.25 6.09
C PRO A 139 -13.62 -8.10 7.06
N ILE A 140 -13.29 -6.91 6.53
CA ILE A 140 -13.04 -5.70 7.34
C ILE A 140 -14.36 -5.20 7.96
N GLU A 141 -15.42 -5.12 7.15
CA GLU A 141 -16.74 -4.71 7.62
C GLU A 141 -17.27 -5.62 8.74
N GLU A 142 -17.06 -6.93 8.59
CA GLU A 142 -17.41 -7.93 9.61
C GLU A 142 -16.54 -7.81 10.86
N ALA A 143 -15.21 -7.74 10.71
CA ALA A 143 -14.26 -7.71 11.83
C ALA A 143 -14.45 -6.48 12.73
N TYR A 144 -14.84 -5.34 12.16
CA TYR A 144 -15.00 -4.07 12.89
C TYR A 144 -16.46 -3.66 13.09
N ALA A 145 -17.42 -4.48 12.66
CA ALA A 145 -18.85 -4.19 12.72
C ALA A 145 -19.17 -2.80 12.13
N ILE A 146 -18.65 -2.53 10.94
CA ILE A 146 -18.89 -1.29 10.18
C ILE A 146 -19.55 -1.58 8.84
N ARG A 147 -20.00 -0.51 8.17
CA ARG A 147 -20.41 -0.55 6.77
C ARG A 147 -19.72 0.56 6.00
N LEU A 148 -19.09 0.22 4.89
CA LEU A 148 -18.58 1.18 3.92
C LEU A 148 -19.75 1.60 3.01
N SER A 149 -19.75 2.87 2.61
CA SER A 149 -20.70 3.36 1.62
C SER A 149 -20.13 3.23 0.21
N ASP A 150 -20.97 3.39 -0.81
CA ASP A 150 -20.51 3.45 -2.19
C ASP A 150 -19.51 4.58 -2.43
N ALA A 151 -19.57 5.68 -1.65
CA ALA A 151 -18.59 6.76 -1.73
C ALA A 151 -17.19 6.30 -1.27
N GLU A 152 -17.09 5.50 -0.21
CA GLU A 152 -15.81 4.93 0.24
C GLU A 152 -15.22 4.00 -0.82
N TYR A 153 -16.05 3.09 -1.35
CA TYR A 153 -15.63 2.18 -2.41
C TYR A 153 -15.20 2.92 -3.68
N PHE A 154 -15.86 4.04 -4.00
CA PHE A 154 -15.48 4.89 -5.12
C PHE A 154 -14.11 5.53 -4.89
N TYR A 155 -13.84 6.08 -3.70
CA TYR A 155 -12.50 6.61 -3.39
C TYR A 155 -11.41 5.55 -3.48
N ILE A 156 -11.71 4.32 -3.03
CA ILE A 156 -10.79 3.19 -3.16
C ILE A 156 -10.54 2.86 -4.64
N TYR A 157 -11.59 2.84 -5.47
CA TYR A 157 -11.45 2.64 -6.91
C TYR A 157 -10.56 3.73 -7.52
N GLU A 158 -10.84 5.00 -7.26
CA GLU A 158 -10.04 6.12 -7.76
C GLU A 158 -8.57 5.98 -7.35
N LEU A 159 -8.27 5.61 -6.09
CA LEU A 159 -6.89 5.41 -5.65
C LEU A 159 -6.16 4.32 -6.46
N LEU A 160 -6.87 3.26 -6.85
CA LEU A 160 -6.27 2.12 -7.57
C LEU A 160 -6.10 2.38 -9.07
N TYR A 161 -6.96 3.22 -9.66
CA TYR A 161 -7.04 3.44 -11.11
C TYR A 161 -6.62 4.84 -11.56
N SER A 162 -6.32 5.77 -10.66
CA SER A 162 -5.79 7.12 -10.95
C SER A 162 -4.30 7.16 -11.26
#